data_AF-A0A1Q5ZTQ7-F1
#
_entry.id   AF-A0A1Q5ZTQ7-F1
#
_cell.length_a   1.000
_cell.length_b   1.000
_cell.length_c   1.000
_cell.angle_alpha   90.00
_cell.angle_beta   90.00
_cell.angle_gamma   90.00
#
_symmetry.space_group_name_H-M   'P 1'
#
loop_
_entity.id
_entity.type
_entity.pdbx_description
1 polymer ?
#
loop_
_entity_poly.entity_id
_entity_poly.type
_entity_poly.pdbx_seq_one_letter_code
_entity_poly.pdbx_strand_id
1 'polypeptide(L)'
;MNAYQQKWIEVLQHANVPQWKIDGKGDDILIHVPDNRNIKELADNLETVLAEISLDITLPKERLRFVIKNSREEIEYILNPHESDLENGNE
;
A
#
# COMPACT_ATOMS: atom_id res chain seq x y z
N MET A 1 0.98 -11.11 10.03
CA MET A 1 -0.25 -10.29 10.01
C MET A 1 -0.49 -9.64 11.36
N ASN A 2 -0.04 -8.39 11.47
CA ASN A 2 -0.25 -7.53 12.63
C ASN A 2 -1.59 -6.78 12.56
N ALA A 3 -2.06 -6.24 13.68
CA ALA A 3 -3.31 -5.50 13.76
C ALA A 3 -3.33 -4.27 12.82
N TYR A 4 -2.19 -3.60 12.66
CA TYR A 4 -2.04 -2.48 11.72
C TYR A 4 -2.28 -2.93 10.26
N GLN A 5 -1.64 -4.02 9.85
CA GLN A 5 -1.83 -4.61 8.52
C GLN A 5 -3.27 -5.06 8.27
N GLN A 6 -3.91 -5.71 9.26
CA GLN A 6 -5.31 -6.10 9.14
C GLN A 6 -6.22 -4.89 8.94
N LYS A 7 -6.01 -3.82 9.72
CA LYS A 7 -6.81 -2.60 9.58
C LYS A 7 -6.67 -1.98 8.20
N TRP A 8 -5.46 -1.98 7.64
CA TRP A 8 -5.22 -1.52 6.27
C TRP A 8 -5.99 -2.35 5.23
N ILE A 9 -5.94 -3.67 5.34
CA ILE A 9 -6.69 -4.56 4.43
C ILE A 9 -8.19 -4.28 4.56
N GLU A 10 -8.73 -4.15 5.77
CA GLU A 10 -10.13 -3.82 6.00
C GLU A 10 -10.51 -2.49 5.36
N VAL A 11 -9.71 -1.43 5.54
CA VAL A 11 -10.02 -0.12 4.95
C VAL A 11 -9.93 -0.16 3.42
N LEU A 12 -8.92 -0.82 2.85
CA LEU A 12 -8.79 -0.96 1.41
C LEU A 12 -9.92 -1.80 0.79
N GLN A 13 -10.40 -2.81 1.51
CA GLN A 13 -11.59 -3.58 1.12
C GLN A 13 -12.86 -2.74 1.23
N HIS A 14 -13.00 -1.93 2.28
CA HIS A 14 -14.14 -1.03 2.49
C HIS A 14 -14.18 0.14 1.50
N ALA A 15 -13.02 0.61 1.03
CA ALA A 15 -12.92 1.59 -0.05
C ALA A 15 -13.52 1.08 -1.37
N ASN A 16 -13.87 -0.22 -1.43
CA ASN A 16 -14.64 -0.86 -2.49
C ASN A 16 -14.04 -0.56 -3.87
N VAL A 17 -12.71 -0.62 -3.95
CA VAL A 17 -11.98 -0.30 -5.17
C VAL A 17 -12.24 -1.43 -6.16
N PRO A 18 -13.05 -1.22 -7.21
CA PRO A 18 -13.51 -2.30 -8.04
C PRO A 18 -12.32 -2.93 -8.78
N GLN A 19 -12.32 -4.26 -8.85
CA GLN A 19 -11.33 -5.08 -9.56
C GLN A 19 -9.93 -5.13 -8.93
N TRP A 20 -9.73 -4.58 -7.73
CA TRP A 20 -8.47 -4.74 -7.01
C TRP A 20 -8.51 -6.00 -6.15
N LYS A 21 -7.45 -6.79 -6.19
CA LYS A 21 -7.32 -7.97 -5.34
C LYS A 21 -6.26 -7.69 -4.28
N ILE A 22 -6.70 -7.59 -3.03
CA ILE A 22 -5.87 -7.28 -1.88
C ILE A 22 -5.66 -8.56 -1.09
N ASP A 23 -4.39 -8.97 -0.95
CA ASP A 23 -3.99 -10.19 -0.25
C ASP A 23 -2.88 -9.84 0.76
N GLY A 24 -2.97 -10.36 1.98
CA GLY A 24 -1.87 -10.27 2.96
C GLY A 24 -0.82 -11.33 2.67
N LYS A 25 0.44 -10.93 2.45
CA LYS A 25 1.57 -11.84 2.23
C LYS A 25 2.61 -11.66 3.35
N GLY A 26 2.50 -12.45 4.41
CA GLY A 26 3.39 -12.34 5.56
C GLY A 26 3.17 -11.03 6.31
N ASP A 27 4.15 -10.12 6.21
CA ASP A 27 4.10 -8.76 6.76
C ASP A 27 3.77 -7.70 5.69
N ASP A 28 3.66 -8.11 4.41
CA ASP A 28 3.40 -7.22 3.29
C ASP A 28 1.92 -7.30 2.85
N ILE A 29 1.46 -6.28 2.14
CA ILE A 29 0.15 -6.26 1.47
C ILE A 29 0.39 -6.31 -0.03
N LEU A 30 -0.10 -7.37 -0.68
CA LEU A 30 -0.15 -7.47 -2.13
C LEU A 30 -1.43 -6.85 -2.64
N ILE A 31 -1.30 -5.95 -3.61
CA ILE A 31 -2.43 -5.34 -4.31
C ILE A 31 -2.26 -5.63 -5.80
N HIS A 32 -3.14 -6.47 -6.35
CA HIS A 32 -3.25 -6.63 -7.78
C HIS A 32 -4.25 -5.63 -8.34
N VAL A 33 -3.79 -4.79 -9.26
CA VAL A 33 -4.62 -3.79 -9.93
C VAL A 33 -4.85 -4.18 -11.39
N PRO A 34 -5.98 -3.78 -12.00
CA PRO A 34 -6.26 -4.08 -13.40
C PRO A 34 -5.29 -3.35 -14.33
N ASP A 35 -4.87 -4.02 -15.42
CA ASP A 35 -3.95 -3.50 -16.46
C ASP A 35 -4.41 -2.21 -17.14
N ASN A 36 -5.69 -1.84 -17.02
CA ASN A 36 -6.24 -0.61 -17.58
C ASN A 36 -5.93 0.64 -16.72
N ARG A 37 -5.28 0.47 -15.56
CA ARG A 37 -4.87 1.56 -14.67
C ARG A 37 -3.35 1.74 -14.76
N ASN A 38 -2.92 2.97 -14.97
CA ASN A 38 -1.50 3.31 -14.95
C ASN A 38 -1.00 3.25 -13.50
N ILE A 39 -0.05 2.35 -13.23
CA ILE A 39 0.51 2.18 -11.88
C ILE A 39 1.20 3.46 -11.40
N LYS A 40 1.76 4.27 -12.30
CA LYS A 40 2.38 5.55 -11.94
C LYS A 40 1.38 6.57 -11.42
N GLU A 41 0.24 6.71 -12.10
CA GLU A 41 -0.85 7.57 -11.63
C GLU A 41 -1.44 7.05 -10.32
N LEU A 42 -1.47 5.73 -10.16
CA LEU A 42 -1.88 5.13 -8.92
C LEU A 42 -0.92 5.49 -7.80
N ALA A 43 0.39 5.34 -8.00
CA ALA A 43 1.42 5.67 -7.01
C ALA A 43 1.35 7.13 -6.57
N ASP A 44 1.16 8.05 -7.51
CA ASP A 44 1.05 9.49 -7.29
C ASP A 44 -0.13 9.83 -6.35
N ASN A 45 -1.27 9.16 -6.56
CA ASN A 45 -2.44 9.32 -5.70
C ASN A 45 -2.39 8.44 -4.44
N LEU A 46 -1.61 7.35 -4.47
CA LEU A 46 -1.56 6.36 -3.41
C LEU A 46 -0.98 6.99 -2.14
N GLU A 47 0.09 7.76 -2.24
CA GLU A 47 0.66 8.45 -1.07
C GLU A 47 -0.37 9.34 -0.37
N THR A 48 -1.10 10.14 -1.14
CA THR A 48 -2.15 11.02 -0.61
C THR A 48 -3.27 10.20 0.03
N VAL A 49 -3.78 9.18 -0.66
CA VAL A 49 -4.85 8.31 -0.15
C VAL A 49 -4.42 7.55 1.10
N LEU A 50 -3.20 7.02 1.12
CA LEU A 50 -2.65 6.34 2.29
C LEU A 50 -2.44 7.31 3.45
N ALA A 51 -1.96 8.53 3.18
CA ALA A 51 -1.83 9.56 4.22
C ALA A 51 -3.19 9.89 4.84
N GLU A 52 -4.23 10.09 4.04
CA GLU A 52 -5.60 10.36 4.51
C GLU A 52 -6.18 9.18 5.30
N ILE A 53 -6.05 7.95 4.80
CA ILE A 53 -6.53 6.75 5.51
C ILE A 53 -5.76 6.55 6.81
N SER A 54 -4.46 6.85 6.84
CA SER A 54 -3.64 6.70 8.03
C SER A 54 -4.10 7.59 9.19
N LEU A 55 -4.84 8.68 8.91
CA LEU A 55 -5.43 9.53 9.94
C LEU A 55 -6.59 8.83 10.68
N ASP A 56 -7.30 7.91 10.00
CA ASP A 56 -8.39 7.13 10.60
C ASP A 56 -7.86 5.93 11.41
N ILE A 57 -6.63 5.51 11.13
CA ILE A 57 -5.97 4.40 11.82
C ILE A 57 -5.31 4.90 13.11
N THR A 58 -5.99 4.69 14.24
CA THR A 58 -5.48 5.04 15.60
C THR A 58 -4.48 4.03 16.17
N LEU A 59 -4.19 2.95 15.43
CA LEU A 59 -3.22 1.93 15.82
C LEU A 59 -1.78 2.47 15.72
N PRO A 60 -0.83 1.91 16.49
CA PRO A 60 0.58 2.26 16.36
C PRO A 60 1.03 2.04 14.92
N LYS A 61 1.66 3.07 14.36
CA LYS A 61 2.18 3.04 12.98
C LYS A 61 3.30 2.02 12.91
N GLU A 62 3.07 0.94 12.18
CA GLU A 62 4.08 -0.08 11.91
C GLU A 62 4.59 0.06 10.47
N ARG A 63 5.83 -0.38 10.24
CA ARG A 63 6.39 -0.46 8.89
C ARG A 63 5.54 -1.43 8.08
N LEU A 64 5.00 -0.97 6.96
CA LEU A 64 4.13 -1.76 6.12
C LEU A 64 4.50 -1.58 4.65
N ARG A 65 4.80 -2.67 3.96
CA ARG A 65 5.11 -2.65 2.54
C ARG A 65 3.89 -3.05 1.73
N PHE A 66 3.54 -2.19 0.78
CA PHE A 66 2.53 -2.42 -0.24
C PHE A 66 3.23 -2.80 -1.53
N VAL A 67 2.91 -3.98 -2.05
CA VAL A 67 3.39 -4.45 -3.35
C VAL A 67 2.23 -4.34 -4.33
N ILE A 68 2.24 -3.29 -5.16
CA ILE A 68 1.21 -3.07 -6.16
C ILE A 68 1.72 -3.59 -7.50
N LYS A 69 0.96 -4.49 -8.12
CA LYS A 69 1.33 -5.04 -9.41
C LYS A 69 0.16 -5.23 -10.36
N ASN A 70 0.46 -5.16 -11.64
CA ASN A 70 -0.41 -5.56 -12.74
C ASN A 70 0.33 -6.59 -13.62
N SER A 71 -0.15 -6.88 -14.83
CA SER A 71 0.50 -7.87 -15.71
C SER A 71 1.78 -7.34 -16.39
N ARG A 72 2.13 -6.06 -16.23
CA ARG A 72 3.23 -5.38 -16.94
C ARG A 72 4.27 -4.76 -16.02
N GLU A 73 3.85 -4.32 -14.84
CA GLU A 73 4.59 -3.46 -13.92
C GLU A 73 4.30 -3.88 -12.47
N GLU A 74 5.30 -3.70 -11.63
CA GLU A 74 5.24 -3.89 -10.17
C GLU A 74 5.94 -2.69 -9.53
N ILE A 75 5.31 -2.13 -8.50
CA ILE A 75 5.90 -1.09 -7.65
C ILE A 75 5.76 -1.51 -6.20
N GLU A 76 6.72 -1.07 -5.39
CA GLU A 76 6.72 -1.24 -3.95
C GLU A 76 6.56 0.13 -3.30
N TYR A 77 5.64 0.25 -2.36
CA TYR A 77 5.43 1.45 -1.57
C TYR A 77 5.54 1.09 -0.08
N ILE A 78 6.40 1.78 0.66
CA ILE A 78 6.62 1.48 2.08
C ILE A 78 6.03 2.61 2.90
N LEU A 79 5.02 2.26 3.68
CA LEU A 79 4.40 3.15 4.65
C LEU A 79 5.16 3.06 5.97
N ASN A 80 5.42 4.22 6.57
CA ASN A 80 6.26 4.36 7.76
C ASN A 80 7.65 3.71 7.53
N PRO A 81 8.40 4.16 6.51
CA PRO A 81 9.73 3.62 6.25
C PRO A 81 10.62 3.85 7.49
N HIS A 82 11.46 2.86 7.79
CA HIS A 82 12.51 3.04 8.79
C HIS A 82 13.61 3.94 8.20
N GLU A 83 14.48 4.52 9.04
CA GLU A 83 15.63 5.32 8.56
C GLU A 83 16.46 4.56 7.51
N SER A 84 16.56 3.23 7.63
CA SER A 84 17.26 2.32 6.72
C SER A 84 16.57 2.13 5.34
N ASP A 85 15.29 2.48 5.21
CA ASP A 85 14.55 2.44 3.93
C ASP A 85 14.68 3.76 3.16
N LEU A 86 15.01 4.87 3.83
CA LEU A 86 15.17 6.20 3.22
C LEU A 86 16.48 6.33 2.41
N GLU A 87 17.43 5.41 2.60
CA GLU A 87 18.76 5.44 1.98
C GLU A 87 18.77 5.08 0.48
N ASN A 88 17.63 4.71 -0.13
CA ASN A 88 17.53 4.42 -1.57
C ASN A 88 16.75 5.48 -2.37
N GLY A 89 16.40 6.61 -1.75
CA GLY A 89 15.52 7.63 -2.33
C GLY A 89 16.20 8.89 -2.86
N ASN A 90 17.53 9.04 -2.77
CA ASN A 90 18.25 10.18 -3.33
C ASN A 90 19.68 9.78 -3.69
N GLU A 91 19.96 9.65 -4.99
CA GLU A 91 21.04 10.32 -5.75
C GLU A 91 21.08 9.82 -7.20
#